data_AF-A0A8F5VQ15-F1
#
_entry.id   AF-A0A8F5VQ15-F1
#
_cell.length_a   1.000
_cell.length_b   1.000
_cell.length_c   1.000
_cell.angle_alpha   90.00
_cell.angle_beta   90.00
_cell.angle_gamma   90.00
#
_symmetry.space_group_name_H-M   'P 1'
#
loop_
_entity.id
_entity.type
_entity.pdbx_description
1 polymer ?
#
loop_
_entity_poly.entity_id
_entity_poly.type
_entity_poly.pdbx_seq_one_letter_code
_entity_poly.pdbx_strand_id
1 'polypeptide(L)'
;MKEQYGIPPKIPRTMSTQHPDNVHTPFFTENIELTGEDEVKEAYYVYSHLGCTEQMWDCEGKEVDNYVVKKLLSRYGDYFKDRHLGCDLFLTLRVPNPEIERTEAKILLETLGSIPRSYDVAHHFYGDTLAPIFEVILPMTTSFASIDNIYQYYCDFVIGQQHKRLGGRDLTIADWIGSFHPDKIRVIPLFEDKDGILGADTILRRYFQDKELDYQRVFFARSDPAVNYGQIGAVLLNKIGLWRLHLLSEESGIPIYPIIGAGTAPFRGNLRPDTVRRVADEYAGAYTFTIQSAFKYDAHLDEAVSAIRYLEEREIAPARDIDDTIAVSLIERYAAGYQKQIQGLAPLINRVASYIPSRRKRKLHVGLFGYSRNMGAVSLPRAITVTAALYSIGIPPEILGLNVLTEKDRDFVMDNYRYITDDLADACRFLNPDSTYLPADVKKILPDWVDLDPHPEHMALSGQIEKAVTACQIDSVQDMIIRAGAIRKFLG
;
A
#
# COMPACT_ATOMS: atom_id res chain seq x y z
N MET A 1 -3.29 22.21 18.14
CA MET A 1 -4.46 21.49 17.57
C MET A 1 -5.59 21.28 18.56
N LYS A 2 -5.37 20.98 19.85
CA LYS A 2 -6.47 21.00 20.85
C LYS A 2 -7.26 22.33 20.87
N GLU A 3 -6.59 23.46 20.70
CA GLU A 3 -7.24 24.79 20.64
C GLU A 3 -7.95 25.10 19.31
N GLN A 4 -7.64 24.41 18.22
CA GLN A 4 -8.25 24.65 16.89
C GLN A 4 -9.29 23.59 16.50
N TYR A 5 -9.22 22.39 17.09
CA TYR A 5 -10.03 21.22 16.69
C TYR A 5 -10.98 20.69 17.78
N GLY A 6 -10.85 21.12 19.05
CA GLY A 6 -11.78 20.77 20.15
C GLY A 6 -11.85 19.29 20.58
N ILE A 7 -11.51 18.36 19.68
CA ILE A 7 -11.49 16.90 19.81
C ILE A 7 -10.35 16.39 18.90
N PRO A 8 -9.48 15.47 19.34
CA PRO A 8 -8.50 14.85 18.44
C PRO A 8 -9.23 14.12 17.29
N PRO A 9 -8.78 14.26 16.03
CA PRO A 9 -9.47 13.68 14.89
C PRO A 9 -9.58 12.15 15.03
N LYS A 10 -10.74 11.61 14.64
CA LYS A 10 -10.95 10.15 14.60
C LYS A 10 -9.99 9.57 13.56
N ILE A 11 -9.04 8.74 13.98
CA ILE A 11 -8.10 8.13 13.04
C ILE A 11 -8.84 7.12 12.16
N PRO A 12 -8.67 7.16 10.83
CA PRO A 12 -9.35 6.25 9.92
C PRO A 12 -8.84 4.81 10.06
N ARG A 13 -9.74 3.82 9.94
CA ARG A 13 -9.40 2.39 10.06
C ARG A 13 -9.29 1.69 8.72
N THR A 14 -9.85 2.29 7.68
CA THR A 14 -9.70 1.86 6.29
C THR A 14 -9.25 3.02 5.42
N MET A 15 -8.24 2.74 4.58
CA MET A 15 -7.69 3.68 3.60
C MET A 15 -7.84 3.10 2.21
N SER A 16 -8.78 3.59 1.41
CA SER A 16 -8.84 3.23 0.00
C SER A 16 -7.62 3.76 -0.74
N THR A 17 -7.09 2.96 -1.66
CA THR A 17 -5.89 3.28 -2.43
C THR A 17 -6.13 3.10 -3.93
N GLN A 18 -5.20 3.64 -4.71
CA GLN A 18 -5.25 3.63 -6.17
C GLN A 18 -4.28 2.61 -6.78
N HIS A 19 -4.17 1.43 -6.18
CA HIS A 19 -3.34 0.34 -6.72
C HIS A 19 -3.98 -0.24 -7.99
N PRO A 20 -3.20 -0.63 -9.02
CA PRO A 20 -3.72 -1.24 -10.25
C PRO A 20 -3.80 -2.78 -10.17
N ASP A 21 -4.36 -3.32 -9.08
CA ASP A 21 -4.38 -4.75 -8.77
C ASP A 21 -5.67 -5.49 -9.20
N ASN A 22 -6.65 -4.74 -9.73
CA ASN A 22 -7.96 -5.28 -10.11
C ASN A 22 -7.98 -6.01 -11.46
N VAL A 23 -8.87 -6.98 -11.58
CA VAL A 23 -9.14 -7.69 -12.85
C VAL A 23 -10.20 -6.92 -13.62
N HIS A 24 -11.33 -6.61 -13.00
CA HIS A 24 -12.43 -5.94 -13.67
C HIS A 24 -12.25 -4.43 -13.63
N THR A 25 -12.46 -3.79 -14.78
CA THR A 25 -12.51 -2.33 -14.88
C THR A 25 -13.68 -1.80 -14.05
N PRO A 26 -13.52 -0.71 -13.27
CA PRO A 26 -14.60 -0.18 -12.45
C PRO A 26 -15.82 0.23 -13.29
N PHE A 27 -17.02 -0.07 -12.78
CA PHE A 27 -18.29 0.13 -13.49
C PHE A 27 -18.59 1.59 -13.88
N PHE A 28 -17.96 2.56 -13.22
CA PHE A 28 -18.14 3.99 -13.46
C PHE A 28 -17.15 4.57 -14.48
N THR A 29 -16.40 3.71 -15.18
CA THR A 29 -15.43 4.12 -16.19
C THR A 29 -15.76 3.60 -17.58
N GLU A 30 -15.48 4.44 -18.57
CA GLU A 30 -15.66 4.11 -20.00
C GLU A 30 -14.38 3.50 -20.61
N ASN A 31 -13.22 3.69 -19.97
CA ASN A 31 -11.92 3.23 -20.45
C ASN A 31 -11.34 2.14 -19.54
N ILE A 32 -10.49 1.26 -20.11
CA ILE A 32 -9.78 0.20 -19.37
C ILE A 32 -8.84 0.76 -18.30
N GLU A 33 -8.25 1.93 -18.56
CA GLU A 33 -7.38 2.64 -17.62
C GLU A 33 -8.09 3.84 -16.98
N LEU A 34 -8.02 3.91 -15.64
CA LEU A 34 -8.57 5.02 -14.87
C LEU A 34 -7.84 6.34 -15.18
N THR A 35 -8.62 7.40 -15.45
CA THR A 35 -8.14 8.78 -15.60
C THR A 35 -8.32 9.60 -14.31
N GLY A 36 -7.72 10.79 -14.21
CA GLY A 36 -7.86 11.64 -13.01
C GLY A 36 -9.32 12.03 -12.70
N GLU A 37 -10.17 12.16 -13.71
CA GLU A 37 -11.62 12.39 -13.51
C GLU A 37 -12.34 11.17 -12.94
N ASP A 38 -11.95 9.98 -13.37
CA ASP A 38 -12.48 8.72 -12.83
C ASP A 38 -12.02 8.50 -11.39
N GLU A 39 -10.82 8.94 -11.04
CA GLU A 39 -10.29 8.85 -9.66
C GLU A 39 -11.08 9.75 -8.68
N VAL A 40 -11.61 10.89 -9.13
CA VAL A 40 -12.52 11.71 -8.31
C VAL A 40 -13.87 10.99 -8.08
N LYS A 41 -14.41 10.33 -9.12
CA LYS A 41 -15.61 9.50 -8.99
C LYS A 41 -15.37 8.32 -8.05
N GLU A 42 -14.21 7.67 -8.17
CA GLU A 42 -13.77 6.59 -7.29
C GLU A 42 -13.73 7.05 -5.83
N ALA A 43 -13.10 8.19 -5.54
CA ALA A 43 -13.04 8.71 -4.17
C ALA A 43 -14.45 8.93 -3.58
N TYR A 44 -15.36 9.51 -4.36
CA TYR A 44 -16.76 9.65 -3.93
C TYR A 44 -17.44 8.30 -3.71
N TYR A 45 -17.30 7.35 -4.64
CA TYR A 45 -17.88 6.00 -4.53
C TYR A 45 -17.40 5.27 -3.27
N VAL A 46 -16.10 5.35 -2.99
CA VAL A 46 -15.46 4.76 -1.81
C VAL A 46 -16.06 5.30 -0.51
N TYR A 47 -16.23 6.63 -0.42
CA TYR A 47 -16.85 7.22 0.77
C TYR A 47 -18.32 6.86 0.90
N SER A 48 -19.08 7.07 -0.18
CA SER A 48 -20.55 7.05 -0.12
C SER A 48 -21.18 5.66 -0.20
N HIS A 49 -20.53 4.69 -0.86
CA HIS A 49 -21.09 3.36 -1.10
C HIS A 49 -20.32 2.26 -0.39
N LEU A 50 -18.98 2.34 -0.35
CA LEU A 50 -18.16 1.32 0.32
C LEU A 50 -18.00 1.56 1.83
N GLY A 51 -18.06 2.82 2.25
CA GLY A 51 -17.96 3.21 3.66
C GLY A 51 -16.54 3.30 4.19
N CYS A 52 -15.52 3.40 3.32
CA CYS A 52 -14.17 3.70 3.81
C CYS A 52 -14.12 5.13 4.35
N THR A 53 -13.32 5.37 5.38
CA THR A 53 -13.17 6.71 5.97
C THR A 53 -12.00 7.52 5.42
N GLU A 54 -11.12 6.91 4.62
CA GLU A 54 -9.97 7.59 4.05
C GLU A 54 -9.72 7.20 2.60
N GLN A 55 -9.31 8.16 1.77
CA GLN A 55 -8.79 7.96 0.43
C GLN A 55 -7.33 8.43 0.38
N MET A 56 -6.43 7.53 0.01
CA MET A 56 -5.07 7.88 -0.39
C MET A 56 -5.08 8.39 -1.83
N TRP A 57 -4.56 9.59 -2.04
CA TRP A 57 -4.37 10.17 -3.37
C TRP A 57 -2.92 9.98 -3.82
N ASP A 58 -2.70 9.19 -4.87
CA ASP A 58 -1.37 8.81 -5.33
C ASP A 58 -0.78 9.92 -6.21
N CYS A 59 0.06 10.77 -5.62
CA CYS A 59 0.78 11.82 -6.34
C CYS A 59 2.12 11.33 -6.92
N GLU A 60 2.56 10.12 -6.59
CA GLU A 60 3.76 9.46 -7.10
C GLU A 60 3.50 8.84 -8.49
N GLY A 61 4.38 9.08 -9.48
CA GLY A 61 4.36 8.37 -10.76
C GLY A 61 3.14 8.62 -11.65
N LYS A 62 2.40 9.72 -11.43
CA LYS A 62 1.20 10.12 -12.18
C LYS A 62 1.17 11.61 -12.49
N GLU A 63 0.44 12.00 -13.54
CA GLU A 63 0.06 13.41 -13.74
C GLU A 63 -1.10 13.74 -12.81
N VAL A 64 -0.76 14.30 -11.66
CA VAL A 64 -1.67 14.42 -10.51
C VAL A 64 -2.68 15.55 -10.73
N ASP A 65 -3.94 15.24 -10.49
CA ASP A 65 -4.97 16.27 -10.36
C ASP A 65 -4.92 16.90 -8.96
N ASN A 66 -4.25 18.04 -8.87
CA ASN A 66 -4.18 18.78 -7.61
C ASN A 66 -5.56 19.29 -7.15
N TYR A 67 -6.60 19.32 -7.98
CA TYR A 67 -7.90 19.95 -7.67
C TYR A 67 -8.94 18.99 -7.07
N VAL A 68 -8.52 17.82 -6.57
CA VAL A 68 -9.41 16.79 -6.03
C VAL A 68 -10.42 17.31 -4.99
N VAL A 69 -10.00 18.11 -4.00
CA VAL A 69 -10.91 18.68 -2.98
C VAL A 69 -11.98 19.55 -3.63
N LYS A 70 -11.58 20.46 -4.52
CA LYS A 70 -12.52 21.31 -5.26
C LYS A 70 -13.53 20.50 -6.06
N LYS A 71 -13.08 19.44 -6.75
CA LYS A 71 -13.96 18.60 -7.56
C LYS A 71 -14.92 17.77 -6.70
N LEU A 72 -14.47 17.23 -5.57
CA LEU A 72 -15.32 16.51 -4.63
C LEU A 72 -16.42 17.42 -4.06
N LEU A 73 -16.06 18.58 -3.51
CA LEU A 73 -17.01 19.48 -2.85
C LEU A 73 -17.98 20.13 -3.85
N SER A 74 -17.51 20.48 -5.06
CA SER A 74 -18.39 21.09 -6.07
C SER A 74 -19.35 20.11 -6.74
N ARG A 75 -18.96 18.85 -6.92
CA ARG A 75 -19.79 17.85 -7.62
C ARG A 75 -20.70 17.07 -6.68
N TYR A 76 -20.25 16.82 -5.45
CA TYR A 76 -20.95 15.97 -4.49
C TYR A 76 -21.23 16.73 -3.19
N GLY A 77 -21.47 18.04 -3.30
CA GLY A 77 -21.60 18.93 -2.14
C GLY A 77 -22.65 18.48 -1.12
N ASP A 78 -23.80 17.96 -1.57
CA ASP A 78 -24.84 17.52 -0.62
C ASP A 78 -24.38 16.37 0.28
N TYR A 79 -23.56 15.45 -0.23
CA TYR A 79 -22.98 14.39 0.59
C TYR A 79 -21.95 14.93 1.59
N PHE A 80 -21.08 15.83 1.13
CA PHE A 80 -19.99 16.35 1.94
C PHE A 80 -20.45 17.36 2.99
N LYS A 81 -21.59 18.04 2.80
CA LYS A 81 -22.23 18.86 3.86
C LYS A 81 -22.53 18.04 5.13
N ASP A 82 -22.94 16.79 4.95
CA ASP A 82 -23.26 15.88 6.06
C ASP A 82 -22.05 15.04 6.54
N ARG A 83 -20.97 15.01 5.74
CA ARG A 83 -19.77 14.20 5.95
C ARG A 83 -18.53 15.04 5.68
N HIS A 84 -18.03 15.72 6.71
CA HIS A 84 -17.01 16.74 6.58
C HIS A 84 -15.64 16.15 6.22
N LEU A 85 -15.05 16.60 5.11
CA LEU A 85 -13.69 16.22 4.71
C LEU A 85 -12.65 16.91 5.61
N GLY A 86 -11.76 16.13 6.24
CA GLY A 86 -10.83 16.59 7.28
C GLY A 86 -11.30 16.31 8.72
N CYS A 87 -12.53 15.81 8.90
CA CYS A 87 -13.09 15.48 10.22
C CYS A 87 -13.74 14.10 10.26
N ASP A 88 -14.73 13.85 9.39
CA ASP A 88 -15.42 12.56 9.27
C ASP A 88 -14.72 11.65 8.25
N LEU A 89 -14.22 12.26 7.17
CA LEU A 89 -13.58 11.60 6.04
C LEU A 89 -12.19 12.21 5.83
N PHE A 90 -11.22 11.43 5.37
CA PHE A 90 -9.82 11.87 5.27
C PHE A 90 -9.28 11.69 3.85
N LEU A 91 -8.59 12.72 3.34
CA LEU A 91 -7.86 12.66 2.09
C LEU A 91 -6.36 12.82 2.38
N THR A 92 -5.58 11.80 2.06
CA THR A 92 -4.16 11.74 2.41
C THR A 92 -3.31 11.62 1.15
N LEU A 93 -2.39 12.55 0.94
CA LEU A 93 -1.60 12.61 -0.28
C LEU A 93 -0.35 11.73 -0.15
N ARG A 94 -0.15 10.75 -1.04
CA ARG A 94 1.12 10.03 -1.18
C ARG A 94 2.02 10.83 -2.12
N VAL A 95 3.01 11.50 -1.57
CA VAL A 95 3.93 12.37 -2.32
C VAL A 95 5.09 11.55 -2.91
N PRO A 96 5.77 12.02 -3.98
CA PRO A 96 7.00 11.37 -4.42
C PRO A 96 8.11 11.57 -3.40
N ASN A 97 9.02 10.60 -3.30
CA ASN A 97 10.21 10.74 -2.46
C ASN A 97 11.31 11.47 -3.24
N PRO A 98 11.72 12.69 -2.87
CA PRO A 98 12.66 13.49 -3.65
C PRO A 98 14.10 12.93 -3.65
N GLU A 99 14.45 12.11 -2.66
CA GLU A 99 15.79 11.52 -2.52
C GLU A 99 15.97 10.33 -3.45
N ILE A 100 14.89 9.59 -3.66
CA ILE A 100 14.82 8.49 -4.62
C ILE A 100 14.44 9.05 -5.98
N GLU A 101 13.25 9.61 -6.13
CA GLU A 101 12.58 10.01 -7.37
C GLU A 101 12.99 11.39 -7.89
N ARG A 102 14.28 11.57 -8.18
CA ARG A 102 14.86 12.89 -8.52
C ARG A 102 14.20 13.63 -9.68
N THR A 103 13.68 12.91 -10.68
CA THR A 103 12.99 13.51 -11.82
C THR A 103 11.61 14.06 -11.46
N GLU A 104 10.97 13.48 -10.44
CA GLU A 104 9.63 13.86 -9.96
C GLU A 104 9.69 14.65 -8.65
N ALA A 105 10.88 14.88 -8.09
CA ALA A 105 11.09 15.56 -6.82
C ALA A 105 10.40 16.94 -6.71
N LYS A 106 10.19 17.66 -7.81
CA LYS A 106 9.48 18.95 -7.79
C LYS A 106 7.97 18.83 -7.64
N ILE A 107 7.38 17.68 -8.00
CA ILE A 107 5.96 17.38 -7.79
C ILE A 107 5.65 17.39 -6.28
N LEU A 108 6.60 17.01 -5.42
CA LEU A 108 6.47 17.19 -3.97
C LEU A 108 6.14 18.64 -3.61
N LEU A 109 6.90 19.60 -4.14
CA LEU A 109 6.74 21.02 -3.81
C LEU A 109 5.40 21.56 -4.32
N GLU A 110 5.00 21.16 -5.54
CA GLU A 110 3.69 21.49 -6.11
C GLU A 110 2.54 20.91 -5.27
N THR A 111 2.69 19.66 -4.82
CA THR A 111 1.69 18.95 -4.02
C THR A 111 1.52 19.63 -2.66
N LEU A 112 2.62 19.93 -1.96
CA LEU A 112 2.61 20.64 -0.68
C LEU A 112 2.02 22.05 -0.82
N GLY A 113 2.39 22.77 -1.88
CA GLY A 113 1.85 24.10 -2.19
C GLY A 113 0.36 24.09 -2.56
N SER A 114 -0.22 22.93 -2.90
CA SER A 114 -1.66 22.80 -3.20
C SER A 114 -2.54 22.67 -1.96
N ILE A 115 -1.97 22.35 -0.81
CA ILE A 115 -2.71 22.12 0.45
C ILE A 115 -3.42 23.42 0.91
N PRO A 116 -2.77 24.61 0.94
CA PRO A 116 -3.46 25.85 1.31
C PRO A 116 -4.64 26.22 0.42
N ARG A 117 -4.49 26.04 -0.89
CA ARG A 117 -5.63 26.24 -1.79
C ARG A 117 -6.77 25.26 -1.51
N SER A 118 -6.46 24.02 -1.13
CA SER A 118 -7.48 23.04 -0.76
C SER A 118 -8.19 23.44 0.53
N TYR A 119 -7.44 24.00 1.49
CA TYR A 119 -8.00 24.63 2.68
C TYR A 119 -8.97 25.76 2.33
N ASP A 120 -8.58 26.72 1.47
CA ASP A 120 -9.44 27.86 1.12
C ASP A 120 -10.78 27.40 0.52
N VAL A 121 -10.74 26.38 -0.34
CA VAL A 121 -11.94 25.81 -0.95
C VAL A 121 -12.84 25.14 0.09
N ALA A 122 -12.27 24.39 1.03
CA ALA A 122 -13.03 23.77 2.10
C ALA A 122 -13.59 24.81 3.08
N HIS A 123 -12.77 25.79 3.50
CA HIS A 123 -13.19 26.90 4.35
C HIS A 123 -14.36 27.68 3.74
N HIS A 124 -14.30 27.96 2.44
CA HIS A 124 -15.41 28.61 1.74
C HIS A 124 -16.67 27.75 1.69
N PHE A 125 -16.53 26.43 1.57
CA PHE A 125 -17.64 25.50 1.46
C PHE A 125 -18.33 25.21 2.80
N TYR A 126 -17.55 25.00 3.86
CA TYR A 126 -18.04 24.62 5.20
C TYR A 126 -18.26 25.82 6.14
N GLY A 127 -17.50 26.91 5.94
CA GLY A 127 -17.53 28.08 6.82
C GLY A 127 -16.75 27.93 8.13
N ASP A 128 -15.95 26.86 8.28
CA ASP A 128 -15.10 26.59 9.46
C ASP A 128 -13.61 26.52 9.11
N THR A 129 -12.73 26.35 10.10
CA THR A 129 -11.28 26.35 9.92
C THR A 129 -10.65 24.96 9.83
N LEU A 130 -11.42 23.93 9.49
CA LEU A 130 -10.91 22.56 9.42
C LEU A 130 -10.21 22.32 8.07
N ALA A 131 -8.97 21.85 8.13
CA ALA A 131 -8.21 21.54 6.92
C ALA A 131 -8.67 20.20 6.31
N PRO A 132 -9.01 20.15 5.01
CA PRO A 132 -9.43 18.91 4.35
C PRO A 132 -8.25 17.94 4.11
N ILE A 133 -7.02 18.46 4.15
CA ILE A 133 -5.77 17.72 4.00
C ILE A 133 -4.79 18.28 5.03
N PHE A 134 -4.25 17.41 5.90
CA PHE A 134 -3.23 17.76 6.88
C PHE A 134 -2.20 16.62 7.10
N GLU A 135 -2.33 15.52 6.34
CA GLU A 135 -1.43 14.37 6.37
C GLU A 135 -0.92 14.07 4.96
N VAL A 136 0.38 13.75 4.87
CA VAL A 136 1.04 13.30 3.64
C VAL A 136 1.85 12.04 3.90
N ILE A 137 1.89 11.11 2.94
CA ILE A 137 2.66 9.86 3.03
C ILE A 137 3.95 10.01 2.22
N LEU A 138 5.09 9.75 2.86
CA LEU A 138 6.41 9.68 2.22
C LEU A 138 6.76 8.20 1.93
N PRO A 139 6.75 7.75 0.66
CA PRO A 139 7.19 6.40 0.28
C PRO A 139 8.70 6.23 0.43
N MET A 140 9.17 4.98 0.47
CA MET A 140 10.58 4.62 0.53
C MET A 140 11.36 5.38 1.61
N THR A 141 10.77 5.53 2.81
CA THR A 141 11.41 6.27 3.90
C THR A 141 12.58 5.47 4.46
N THR A 142 13.74 6.11 4.58
CA THR A 142 14.97 5.47 5.12
C THR A 142 15.59 6.23 6.29
N SER A 143 15.20 7.48 6.54
CA SER A 143 15.79 8.30 7.59
C SER A 143 14.80 9.29 8.21
N PHE A 144 15.09 9.73 9.44
CA PHE A 144 14.29 10.77 10.11
C PHE A 144 14.39 12.11 9.37
N ALA A 145 15.54 12.39 8.75
CA ALA A 145 15.80 13.63 8.03
C ALA A 145 14.89 13.73 6.80
N SER A 146 14.63 12.63 6.10
CA SER A 146 13.70 12.60 4.95
C SER A 146 12.28 13.02 5.37
N ILE A 147 11.83 12.56 6.55
CA ILE A 147 10.53 12.95 7.13
C ILE A 147 10.54 14.43 7.56
N ASP A 148 11.60 14.83 8.26
CA ASP A 148 11.73 16.18 8.81
C ASP A 148 11.85 17.24 7.72
N ASN A 149 12.59 16.97 6.66
CA ASN A 149 12.75 17.88 5.51
C ASN A 149 11.39 18.25 4.90
N ILE A 150 10.45 17.31 4.77
CA ILE A 150 9.10 17.60 4.24
C ILE A 150 8.32 18.49 5.21
N TYR A 151 8.35 18.13 6.51
CA TYR A 151 7.68 18.89 7.54
C TYR A 151 8.21 20.33 7.63
N GLN A 152 9.53 20.50 7.69
CA GLN A 152 10.18 21.81 7.76
C GLN A 152 9.98 22.61 6.48
N TYR A 153 10.08 21.97 5.31
CA TYR A 153 9.82 22.66 4.05
C TYR A 153 8.40 23.25 4.02
N TYR A 154 7.41 22.48 4.46
CA TYR A 154 6.04 22.96 4.55
C TYR A 154 5.92 24.17 5.49
N CYS A 155 6.44 24.05 6.72
CA CYS A 155 6.35 25.12 7.71
C CYS A 155 7.10 26.39 7.29
N ASP A 156 8.35 26.25 6.83
CA ASP A 156 9.23 27.38 6.56
C ASP A 156 8.96 28.06 5.21
N PHE A 157 8.55 27.28 4.19
CA PHE A 157 8.41 27.79 2.83
C PHE A 157 6.96 27.86 2.36
N VAL A 158 6.16 26.81 2.56
CA VAL A 158 4.74 26.85 2.12
C VAL A 158 3.91 27.77 3.00
N ILE A 159 4.08 27.66 4.32
CA ILE A 159 3.40 28.52 5.29
C ILE A 159 4.19 29.80 5.50
N GLY A 160 5.51 29.72 5.68
CA GLY A 160 6.36 30.88 5.94
C GLY A 160 6.41 31.93 4.82
N GLN A 161 6.06 31.57 3.57
CA GLN A 161 5.95 32.58 2.50
C GLN A 161 4.88 33.64 2.80
N GLN A 162 3.85 33.31 3.59
CA GLN A 162 2.78 34.24 3.92
C GLN A 162 3.30 35.52 4.61
N HIS A 163 4.43 35.42 5.33
CA HIS A 163 5.08 36.53 6.03
C HIS A 163 6.10 37.31 5.17
N LYS A 164 6.38 36.86 3.94
CA LYS A 164 7.32 37.55 3.05
C LYS A 164 6.65 38.78 2.44
N ARG A 165 7.45 39.82 2.16
CA ARG A 165 7.00 41.07 1.54
C ARG A 165 7.27 41.07 0.03
N LEU A 166 6.34 41.63 -0.74
CA LEU A 166 6.48 41.72 -2.20
C LEU A 166 7.24 42.98 -2.60
N GLY A 167 8.42 42.81 -3.23
CA GLY A 167 9.18 43.92 -3.83
C GLY A 167 9.52 45.05 -2.85
N GLY A 168 9.72 44.74 -1.57
CA GLY A 168 10.04 45.72 -0.51
C GLY A 168 8.86 46.59 -0.05
N ARG A 169 7.64 46.30 -0.50
CA ARG A 169 6.42 47.00 -0.04
C ARG A 169 6.06 46.62 1.39
N ASP A 170 5.35 47.49 2.09
CA ASP A 170 4.75 47.22 3.41
C ASP A 170 3.44 46.42 3.26
N LEU A 171 3.55 45.28 2.55
CA LEU A 171 2.45 44.36 2.25
C LEU A 171 3.03 42.95 2.23
N THR A 172 2.51 42.07 3.07
CA THR A 172 2.88 40.66 3.08
C THR A 172 2.14 39.89 1.99
N ILE A 173 2.58 38.67 1.66
CA ILE A 173 1.83 37.80 0.76
C ILE A 173 0.45 37.49 1.34
N ALA A 174 0.34 37.29 2.66
CA ALA A 174 -0.94 37.06 3.32
C ALA A 174 -1.92 38.23 3.16
N ASP A 175 -1.44 39.48 3.27
CA ASP A 175 -2.28 40.67 3.08
C ASP A 175 -2.85 40.77 1.66
N TRP A 176 -2.19 40.17 0.68
CA TRP A 176 -2.62 40.21 -0.72
C TRP A 176 -3.60 39.10 -1.08
N ILE A 177 -3.29 37.86 -0.71
CA ILE A 177 -4.02 36.66 -1.18
C ILE A 177 -4.69 35.83 -0.09
N GLY A 178 -4.58 36.22 1.18
CA GLY A 178 -5.09 35.48 2.32
C GLY A 178 -4.01 34.71 3.07
N SER A 179 -4.31 34.34 4.33
CA SER A 179 -3.43 33.53 5.16
C SER A 179 -3.33 32.10 4.64
N PHE A 180 -2.24 31.42 4.99
CA PHE A 180 -1.96 30.07 4.54
C PHE A 180 -2.22 29.08 5.66
N HIS A 181 -3.07 28.08 5.40
CA HIS A 181 -3.44 27.05 6.37
C HIS A 181 -3.50 25.66 5.70
N PRO A 182 -3.45 24.55 6.45
CA PRO A 182 -3.13 24.49 7.88
C PRO A 182 -1.69 24.93 8.18
N ASP A 183 -1.43 25.40 9.40
CA ASP A 183 -0.10 25.92 9.76
C ASP A 183 0.98 24.82 9.80
N LYS A 184 0.55 23.57 9.91
CA LYS A 184 1.39 22.37 10.00
C LYS A 184 0.71 21.21 9.29
N ILE A 185 1.53 20.30 8.78
CA ILE A 185 1.10 18.97 8.31
C ILE A 185 1.78 17.89 9.14
N ARG A 186 1.27 16.66 9.05
CA ARG A 186 1.91 15.45 9.55
C ARG A 186 2.45 14.63 8.38
N VAL A 187 3.66 14.11 8.54
CA VAL A 187 4.29 13.24 7.55
C VAL A 187 4.20 11.80 8.05
N ILE A 188 3.56 10.93 7.27
CA ILE A 188 3.40 9.51 7.52
C ILE A 188 4.53 8.79 6.75
N PRO A 189 5.55 8.27 7.44
CA PRO A 189 6.59 7.51 6.76
C PRO A 189 6.03 6.15 6.31
N LEU A 190 6.26 5.81 5.03
CA LEU A 190 6.03 4.50 4.46
C LEU A 190 7.37 3.76 4.32
N PHE A 191 7.54 2.70 5.09
CA PHE A 191 8.71 1.81 5.05
C PHE A 191 8.40 0.58 4.17
N GLU A 192 9.28 0.31 3.21
CA GLU A 192 9.05 -0.67 2.14
C GLU A 192 10.09 -1.79 2.08
N ASP A 193 11.18 -1.67 2.84
CA ASP A 193 12.28 -2.63 2.90
C ASP A 193 12.56 -3.12 4.33
N LYS A 194 13.41 -4.14 4.43
CA LYS A 194 13.77 -4.78 5.71
C LYS A 194 14.33 -3.76 6.70
N ASP A 195 15.31 -2.98 6.25
CA ASP A 195 16.08 -2.11 7.13
C ASP A 195 15.22 -0.93 7.64
N GLY A 196 14.37 -0.38 6.78
CA GLY A 196 13.39 0.64 7.13
C GLY A 196 12.34 0.13 8.11
N ILE A 197 11.76 -1.06 7.89
CA ILE A 197 10.76 -1.64 8.80
C ILE A 197 11.38 -1.95 10.16
N LEU A 198 12.55 -2.60 10.20
CA LEU A 198 13.26 -2.91 11.45
C LEU A 198 13.76 -1.64 12.16
N GLY A 199 14.16 -0.61 11.42
CA GLY A 199 14.65 0.65 11.98
C GLY A 199 13.58 1.71 12.26
N ALA A 200 12.30 1.41 12.02
CA ALA A 200 11.21 2.38 12.06
C ALA A 200 11.09 3.06 13.43
N ASP A 201 11.22 2.31 14.52
CA ASP A 201 11.19 2.82 15.89
C ASP A 201 12.33 3.82 16.16
N THR A 202 13.53 3.50 15.71
CA THR A 202 14.72 4.34 15.91
C THR A 202 14.61 5.63 15.08
N ILE A 203 14.14 5.53 13.84
CA ILE A 203 13.89 6.67 12.96
C ILE A 203 12.87 7.61 13.58
N LEU A 204 11.76 7.07 14.09
CA LEU A 204 10.70 7.86 14.71
C LEU A 204 11.11 8.44 16.05
N ARG A 205 11.82 7.69 16.90
CA ARG A 205 12.37 8.19 18.17
C ARG A 205 13.20 9.45 17.95
N ARG A 206 14.01 9.49 16.88
CA ARG A 206 14.76 10.69 16.50
C ARG A 206 13.86 11.80 15.96
N TYR A 207 12.88 11.47 15.12
CA TYR A 207 11.93 12.45 14.57
C TYR A 207 11.11 13.18 15.65
N PHE A 208 10.78 12.49 16.75
CA PHE A 208 9.94 13.02 17.84
C PHE A 208 10.63 14.05 18.75
N GLN A 209 11.96 14.06 18.85
CA GLN A 209 12.69 14.79 19.89
C GLN A 209 12.37 16.28 19.99
N ASP A 210 12.11 16.93 18.86
CA ASP A 210 11.87 18.38 18.78
C ASP A 210 10.44 18.70 18.31
N LYS A 211 9.48 17.80 18.54
CA LYS A 211 8.10 17.94 18.04
C LYS A 211 7.05 17.71 19.11
N GLU A 212 6.04 18.58 19.09
CA GLU A 212 4.80 18.38 19.82
C GLU A 212 3.80 17.65 18.91
N LEU A 213 3.66 16.34 19.12
CA LEU A 213 2.76 15.48 18.34
C LEU A 213 1.65 14.93 19.24
N ASP A 214 0.40 15.17 18.85
CA ASP A 214 -0.75 14.51 19.49
C ASP A 214 -0.79 13.00 19.18
N TYR A 215 -0.23 12.60 18.04
CA TYR A 215 -0.07 11.22 17.57
C TYR A 215 0.87 11.16 16.35
N GLN A 216 1.31 9.96 16.00
CA GLN A 216 2.02 9.66 14.76
C GLN A 216 1.39 8.47 14.04
N ARG A 217 1.15 8.59 12.72
CA ARG A 217 0.80 7.44 11.87
C ARG A 217 2.04 6.90 11.18
N VAL A 218 2.15 5.59 10.99
CA VAL A 218 3.30 4.93 10.37
C VAL A 218 2.81 3.88 9.41
N PHE A 219 3.40 3.77 8.23
CA PHE A 219 2.90 2.88 7.19
C PHE A 219 3.95 1.81 6.88
N PHE A 220 3.59 0.54 7.03
CA PHE A 220 4.39 -0.59 6.55
C PHE A 220 3.80 -1.18 5.27
N ALA A 221 4.64 -1.29 4.23
CA ALA A 221 4.28 -2.04 3.04
C ALA A 221 4.25 -3.54 3.35
N ARG A 222 3.42 -4.27 2.61
CA ARG A 222 3.39 -5.74 2.67
C ARG A 222 3.83 -6.37 1.34
N SER A 223 3.45 -5.74 0.23
CA SER A 223 3.72 -6.24 -1.11
C SER A 223 5.21 -6.20 -1.49
N ASP A 224 5.89 -5.09 -1.22
CA ASP A 224 7.29 -4.90 -1.61
C ASP A 224 8.25 -5.75 -0.78
N PRO A 225 8.08 -5.87 0.55
CA PRO A 225 8.80 -6.85 1.34
C PRO A 225 8.58 -8.29 0.86
N ALA A 226 7.37 -8.67 0.42
CA ALA A 226 7.11 -10.02 -0.05
C ALA A 226 7.92 -10.35 -1.30
N VAL A 227 7.99 -9.43 -2.27
CA VAL A 227 8.81 -9.62 -3.48
C VAL A 227 10.28 -9.79 -3.14
N ASN A 228 10.80 -9.09 -2.14
CA ASN A 228 12.23 -9.07 -1.81
C ASN A 228 12.64 -10.18 -0.82
N TYR A 229 11.77 -10.55 0.11
CA TYR A 229 12.08 -11.40 1.27
C TYR A 229 11.14 -12.60 1.42
N GLY A 230 10.26 -12.83 0.44
CA GLY A 230 9.25 -13.89 0.44
C GLY A 230 8.08 -13.61 1.40
N GLN A 231 7.08 -14.48 1.34
CA GLN A 231 5.82 -14.33 2.08
C GLN A 231 6.05 -14.31 3.60
N ILE A 232 6.81 -15.29 4.11
CA ILE A 232 7.11 -15.40 5.54
C ILE A 232 7.94 -14.20 6.01
N GLY A 233 8.94 -13.80 5.21
CA GLY A 233 9.76 -12.63 5.51
C GLY A 233 8.92 -11.35 5.67
N ALA A 234 8.03 -11.07 4.73
CA ALA A 234 7.18 -9.89 4.77
C ALA A 234 6.25 -9.85 6.00
N VAL A 235 5.67 -10.99 6.37
CA VAL A 235 4.75 -11.08 7.52
C VAL A 235 5.51 -10.88 8.82
N LEU A 236 6.63 -11.58 9.01
CA LEU A 236 7.44 -11.46 10.22
C LEU A 236 8.03 -10.05 10.37
N LEU A 237 8.50 -9.42 9.28
CA LEU A 237 8.98 -8.03 9.32
C LEU A 237 7.90 -7.06 9.81
N ASN A 238 6.69 -7.15 9.27
CA ASN A 238 5.59 -6.29 9.70
C ASN A 238 5.20 -6.55 11.16
N LYS A 239 5.26 -7.80 11.63
CA LYS A 239 5.01 -8.14 13.04
C LYS A 239 6.04 -7.53 13.98
N ILE A 240 7.33 -7.67 13.66
CA ILE A 240 8.42 -7.01 14.40
C ILE A 240 8.22 -5.50 14.40
N GLY A 241 7.93 -4.90 13.24
CA GLY A 241 7.68 -3.47 13.11
C GLY A 241 6.53 -3.00 14.00
N LEU A 242 5.39 -3.71 13.98
CA LEU A 242 4.22 -3.41 14.82
C LEU A 242 4.56 -3.51 16.31
N TRP A 243 5.30 -4.55 16.72
CA TRP A 243 5.72 -4.73 18.10
C TRP A 243 6.65 -3.60 18.57
N ARG A 244 7.67 -3.24 17.79
CA ARG A 244 8.58 -2.13 18.11
C ARG A 244 7.88 -0.79 18.16
N LEU A 245 6.92 -0.52 17.27
CA LEU A 245 6.11 0.70 17.33
C LEU A 245 5.22 0.74 18.57
N HIS A 246 4.69 -0.40 19.01
CA HIS A 246 3.93 -0.48 20.26
C HIS A 246 4.82 -0.10 21.46
N LEU A 247 6.02 -0.68 21.56
CA LEU A 247 6.99 -0.33 22.62
C LEU A 247 7.39 1.15 22.57
N LEU A 248 7.64 1.71 21.38
CA LEU A 248 7.96 3.13 21.22
C LEU A 248 6.80 4.03 21.65
N SER A 249 5.56 3.63 21.37
CA SER A 249 4.37 4.38 21.79
C SER A 249 4.26 4.44 23.31
N GLU A 250 4.55 3.33 24.00
CA GLU A 250 4.60 3.29 25.47
C GLU A 250 5.77 4.12 26.04
N GLU A 251 6.96 4.01 25.45
CA GLU A 251 8.16 4.73 25.89
C GLU A 251 8.02 6.26 25.74
N SER A 252 7.51 6.71 24.59
CA SER A 252 7.42 8.14 24.26
C SER A 252 6.17 8.82 24.80
N GLY A 253 5.13 8.06 25.16
CA GLY A 253 3.80 8.58 25.50
C GLY A 253 3.04 9.16 24.30
N ILE A 254 3.58 9.07 23.09
CA ILE A 254 2.93 9.51 21.85
C ILE A 254 2.15 8.33 21.26
N PRO A 255 0.82 8.44 21.06
CA PRO A 255 0.05 7.41 20.37
C PRO A 255 0.58 7.17 18.94
N ILE A 256 0.91 5.93 18.62
CA ILE A 256 1.31 5.52 17.27
C ILE A 256 0.20 4.68 16.65
N TYR A 257 -0.18 5.02 15.41
CA TYR A 257 -1.27 4.37 14.67
C TYR A 257 -0.72 3.74 13.37
N PRO A 258 -0.34 2.45 13.40
CA PRO A 258 0.23 1.78 12.24
C PRO A 258 -0.80 1.53 11.12
N ILE A 259 -0.33 1.60 9.88
CA ILE A 259 -1.05 1.32 8.64
C ILE A 259 -0.38 0.12 7.99
N ILE A 260 -1.17 -0.88 7.58
CA ILE A 260 -0.67 -2.04 6.81
C ILE A 260 -1.16 -1.99 5.36
N GLY A 261 -0.20 -1.99 4.44
CA GLY A 261 -0.41 -1.96 2.99
C GLY A 261 -0.58 -3.34 2.40
N ALA A 262 -1.78 -3.91 2.55
CA ALA A 262 -2.12 -5.26 2.15
C ALA A 262 -3.01 -5.29 0.89
N GLY A 263 -2.64 -6.11 -0.09
CA GLY A 263 -3.47 -6.44 -1.27
C GLY A 263 -4.30 -7.71 -1.08
N THR A 264 -5.16 -8.02 -2.04
CA THR A 264 -6.07 -9.19 -2.00
C THR A 264 -5.39 -10.52 -2.27
N ALA A 265 -4.35 -10.53 -3.12
CA ALA A 265 -3.56 -11.72 -3.39
C ALA A 265 -2.88 -12.22 -2.10
N PRO A 266 -2.84 -13.54 -1.84
CA PRO A 266 -2.13 -14.07 -0.68
C PRO A 266 -0.67 -13.59 -0.58
N PHE A 267 0.02 -13.37 -1.71
CA PHE A 267 1.39 -12.88 -1.75
C PHE A 267 1.54 -11.37 -1.47
N ARG A 268 0.44 -10.62 -1.45
CA ARG A 268 0.46 -9.16 -1.22
C ARG A 268 -0.28 -8.66 0.00
N GLY A 269 -1.10 -9.48 0.63
CA GLY A 269 -1.81 -9.11 1.86
C GLY A 269 -2.75 -10.18 2.34
N ASN A 270 -3.29 -10.94 1.38
CA ASN A 270 -4.45 -11.78 1.58
C ASN A 270 -5.66 -11.02 2.16
N LEU A 271 -5.73 -9.69 1.98
CA LEU A 271 -6.80 -8.86 2.52
C LEU A 271 -7.96 -8.86 1.53
N ARG A 272 -8.96 -9.69 1.80
CA ARG A 272 -10.20 -9.83 1.01
C ARG A 272 -11.41 -9.82 1.93
N PRO A 273 -12.63 -9.66 1.41
CA PRO A 273 -13.82 -9.70 2.27
C PRO A 273 -13.98 -10.97 3.10
N ASP A 274 -13.63 -12.13 2.55
CA ASP A 274 -13.70 -13.44 3.22
C ASP A 274 -12.59 -13.66 4.26
N THR A 275 -11.47 -12.95 4.15
CA THR A 275 -10.27 -13.13 4.99
C THR A 275 -9.99 -11.96 5.93
N VAL A 276 -10.77 -10.89 5.84
CA VAL A 276 -10.54 -9.62 6.56
C VAL A 276 -10.34 -9.81 8.06
N ARG A 277 -11.06 -10.75 8.68
CA ARG A 277 -10.98 -11.05 10.11
C ARG A 277 -9.64 -11.68 10.47
N ARG A 278 -9.19 -12.68 9.71
CA ARG A 278 -7.91 -13.34 9.97
C ARG A 278 -6.73 -12.41 9.65
N VAL A 279 -6.83 -11.54 8.65
CA VAL A 279 -5.79 -10.54 8.36
C VAL A 279 -5.70 -9.49 9.47
N ALA A 280 -6.83 -8.99 9.95
CA ALA A 280 -6.86 -8.06 11.08
C ALA A 280 -6.30 -8.68 12.36
N ASP A 281 -6.58 -9.97 12.57
CA ASP A 281 -6.02 -10.73 13.69
C ASP A 281 -4.52 -11.02 13.50
N GLU A 282 -4.06 -11.40 12.30
CA GLU A 282 -2.65 -11.66 11.99
C GLU A 282 -1.77 -10.44 12.31
N TYR A 283 -2.22 -9.26 11.88
CA TYR A 283 -1.55 -7.97 12.11
C TYR A 283 -2.17 -7.20 13.28
N ALA A 284 -2.37 -7.86 14.42
CA ALA A 284 -2.74 -7.18 15.66
C ALA A 284 -1.78 -6.01 15.93
N GLY A 285 -2.31 -4.88 16.41
CA GLY A 285 -1.61 -3.59 16.49
C GLY A 285 -1.81 -2.68 15.26
N ALA A 286 -2.20 -3.22 14.09
CA ALA A 286 -2.52 -2.41 12.93
C ALA A 286 -3.83 -1.62 13.13
N TYR A 287 -3.73 -0.30 12.99
CA TYR A 287 -4.86 0.60 13.14
C TYR A 287 -5.63 0.77 11.82
N THR A 288 -4.91 1.06 10.74
CA THR A 288 -5.49 1.26 9.40
C THR A 288 -5.08 0.13 8.45
N PHE A 289 -6.01 -0.37 7.63
CA PHE A 289 -5.69 -1.26 6.51
C PHE A 289 -5.99 -0.59 5.18
N THR A 290 -5.15 -0.84 4.17
CA THR A 290 -5.43 -0.36 2.81
C THR A 290 -6.53 -1.17 2.14
N ILE A 291 -7.46 -0.52 1.48
CA ILE A 291 -8.49 -1.13 0.62
C ILE A 291 -8.07 -0.89 -0.84
N GLN A 292 -7.51 -1.91 -1.48
CA GLN A 292 -6.96 -1.83 -2.84
C GLN A 292 -8.03 -2.08 -3.91
N SER A 293 -7.69 -1.91 -5.20
CA SER A 293 -8.71 -1.92 -6.26
C SER A 293 -9.35 -3.29 -6.43
N ALA A 294 -8.61 -4.39 -6.29
CA ALA A 294 -9.21 -5.72 -6.39
C ALA A 294 -10.26 -5.96 -5.29
N PHE A 295 -10.01 -5.46 -4.08
CA PHE A 295 -10.99 -5.55 -2.98
C PHE A 295 -12.29 -4.82 -3.33
N LYS A 296 -12.18 -3.67 -4.00
CA LYS A 296 -13.31 -2.81 -4.36
C LYS A 296 -14.12 -3.32 -5.55
N TYR A 297 -13.46 -3.99 -6.50
CA TYR A 297 -14.03 -4.23 -7.83
C TYR A 297 -14.13 -5.71 -8.25
N ASP A 298 -13.38 -6.60 -7.60
CA ASP A 298 -13.38 -8.04 -7.93
C ASP A 298 -14.12 -8.91 -6.88
N ALA A 299 -14.63 -8.27 -5.83
CA ALA A 299 -15.53 -8.88 -4.86
C ALA A 299 -16.97 -8.40 -5.05
N HIS A 300 -17.95 -9.12 -4.48
CA HIS A 300 -19.32 -8.63 -4.45
C HIS A 300 -19.41 -7.38 -3.55
N LEU A 301 -20.22 -6.41 -3.98
CA LEU A 301 -20.38 -5.13 -3.28
C LEU A 301 -20.73 -5.32 -1.80
N ASP A 302 -21.72 -6.16 -1.50
CA ASP A 302 -22.20 -6.40 -0.13
C ASP A 302 -21.11 -7.03 0.76
N GLU A 303 -20.29 -7.92 0.19
CA GLU A 303 -19.15 -8.52 0.89
C GLU A 303 -18.09 -7.44 1.20
N ALA A 304 -17.74 -6.61 0.21
CA ALA A 304 -16.78 -5.53 0.37
C ALA A 304 -17.23 -4.52 1.43
N VAL A 305 -18.49 -4.07 1.38
CA VAL A 305 -19.09 -3.15 2.37
C VAL A 305 -19.08 -3.77 3.76
N SER A 306 -19.50 -5.03 3.91
CA SER A 306 -19.53 -5.69 5.20
C SER A 306 -18.13 -5.88 5.80
N ALA A 307 -17.13 -6.16 4.96
CA ALA A 307 -15.75 -6.31 5.40
C ALA A 307 -15.12 -4.96 5.79
N ILE A 308 -15.39 -3.88 5.05
CA ILE A 308 -14.98 -2.52 5.40
C ILE A 308 -15.62 -2.10 6.72
N ARG A 309 -16.93 -2.32 6.88
CA ARG A 309 -17.64 -2.06 8.14
C ARG A 309 -17.01 -2.80 9.32
N TYR A 310 -16.67 -4.08 9.15
CA TYR A 310 -15.96 -4.82 10.18
C TYR A 310 -14.63 -4.15 10.55
N LEU A 311 -13.83 -3.72 9.57
CA LEU A 311 -12.57 -3.02 9.84
C LEU A 311 -12.80 -1.68 10.55
N GLU A 312 -13.83 -0.93 10.17
CA GLU A 312 -14.20 0.34 10.80
C GLU A 312 -14.71 0.18 12.24
N GLU A 313 -15.35 -0.94 12.57
CA GLU A 313 -15.97 -1.16 13.88
C GLU A 313 -15.12 -2.00 14.84
N ARG A 314 -14.10 -2.74 14.35
CA ARG A 314 -13.31 -3.67 15.17
C ARG A 314 -12.61 -3.03 16.36
N GLU A 315 -12.41 -3.77 17.43
CA GLU A 315 -11.45 -3.37 18.45
C GLU A 315 -10.03 -3.55 17.94
N ILE A 316 -9.14 -2.62 18.28
CA ILE A 316 -7.73 -2.70 17.89
C ILE A 316 -7.00 -3.43 19.02
N ALA A 317 -6.69 -4.71 18.80
CA ALA A 317 -5.83 -5.46 19.70
C ALA A 317 -4.40 -4.88 19.69
N PRO A 318 -3.67 -4.92 20.82
CA PRO A 318 -2.26 -4.51 20.85
C PRO A 318 -1.41 -5.41 19.94
N ALA A 319 -0.25 -4.91 19.52
CA ALA A 319 0.73 -5.70 18.80
C ALA A 319 1.18 -6.89 19.66
N ARG A 320 1.43 -8.03 19.03
CA ARG A 320 1.91 -9.23 19.73
C ARG A 320 3.43 -9.21 19.80
N ASP A 321 3.94 -9.65 20.94
CA ASP A 321 5.37 -9.89 21.14
C ASP A 321 5.90 -10.93 20.15
N ILE A 322 7.14 -10.72 19.71
CA ILE A 322 7.89 -11.59 18.82
C ILE A 322 9.37 -11.47 19.17
N ASP A 323 10.08 -12.60 19.23
CA ASP A 323 11.53 -12.59 19.41
C ASP A 323 12.21 -12.15 18.11
N ASP A 324 12.56 -10.86 18.05
CA ASP A 324 13.23 -10.24 16.92
C ASP A 324 14.54 -10.93 16.55
N THR A 325 15.28 -11.49 17.52
CA THR A 325 16.60 -12.08 17.27
C THR A 325 16.45 -13.35 16.45
N ILE A 326 15.52 -14.22 16.86
CA ILE A 326 15.22 -15.47 16.15
C ILE A 326 14.56 -15.14 14.80
N ALA A 327 13.57 -14.24 14.81
CA ALA A 327 12.82 -13.88 13.61
C ALA A 327 13.73 -13.28 12.51
N VAL A 328 14.58 -12.31 12.84
CA VAL A 328 15.49 -11.68 11.86
C VAL A 328 16.46 -12.70 11.28
N SER A 329 17.05 -13.59 12.09
CA SER A 329 17.94 -14.64 11.60
C SER A 329 17.24 -15.63 10.66
N LEU A 330 15.98 -15.99 10.95
CA LEU A 330 15.16 -16.82 10.08
C LEU A 330 14.84 -16.11 8.76
N ILE A 331 14.39 -14.85 8.83
CA ILE A 331 14.05 -14.03 7.66
C ILE A 331 15.23 -13.96 6.69
N GLU A 332 16.45 -13.76 7.18
CA GLU A 332 17.64 -13.67 6.32
C GLU A 332 17.94 -14.98 5.58
N ARG A 333 17.88 -16.13 6.28
CA ARG A 333 18.09 -17.44 5.65
C ARG A 333 16.99 -17.79 4.66
N TYR A 334 15.73 -17.57 5.04
CA TYR A 334 14.58 -17.79 4.18
C TYR A 334 14.63 -16.91 2.94
N ALA A 335 14.87 -15.61 3.10
CA ALA A 335 14.96 -14.64 2.01
C ALA A 335 16.06 -15.02 1.02
N ALA A 336 17.23 -15.46 1.47
CA ALA A 336 18.29 -15.92 0.56
C ALA A 336 17.86 -17.12 -0.30
N GLY A 337 17.17 -18.09 0.30
CA GLY A 337 16.61 -19.25 -0.40
C GLY A 337 15.52 -18.88 -1.40
N TYR A 338 14.57 -18.04 -0.97
CA TYR A 338 13.51 -17.49 -1.81
C TYR A 338 14.08 -16.68 -3.00
N GLN A 339 15.05 -15.79 -2.74
CA GLN A 339 15.68 -14.94 -3.76
C GLN A 339 16.36 -15.77 -4.84
N LYS A 340 17.05 -16.84 -4.47
CA LYS A 340 17.66 -17.78 -5.43
C LYS A 340 16.61 -18.39 -6.37
N GLN A 341 15.44 -18.76 -5.85
CA GLN A 341 14.36 -19.36 -6.64
C GLN A 341 13.68 -18.35 -7.56
N ILE A 342 13.28 -17.19 -7.03
CA ILE A 342 12.61 -16.17 -7.86
C ILE A 342 13.56 -15.58 -8.92
N GLN A 343 14.86 -15.44 -8.63
CA GLN A 343 15.85 -15.06 -9.64
C GLN A 343 15.95 -16.08 -10.77
N GLY A 344 15.85 -17.38 -10.46
CA GLY A 344 15.77 -18.43 -11.48
C GLY A 344 14.53 -18.31 -12.37
N LEU A 345 13.43 -17.81 -11.83
CA LEU A 345 12.17 -17.57 -12.57
C LEU A 345 12.12 -16.22 -13.28
N ALA A 346 13.04 -15.30 -12.99
CA ALA A 346 12.98 -13.91 -13.44
C ALA A 346 12.89 -13.74 -14.98
N PRO A 347 13.57 -14.52 -15.83
CA PRO A 347 13.39 -14.43 -17.28
C PRO A 347 11.95 -14.76 -17.73
N LEU A 348 11.33 -15.75 -17.09
CA LEU A 348 9.96 -16.14 -17.36
C LEU A 348 8.98 -15.09 -16.84
N ILE A 349 9.19 -14.59 -15.62
CA ILE A 349 8.39 -13.51 -15.02
C ILE A 349 8.36 -12.29 -15.93
N ASN A 350 9.53 -11.85 -16.43
CA ASN A 350 9.62 -10.71 -17.34
C ASN A 350 8.92 -10.95 -18.68
N ARG A 351 8.94 -12.19 -19.19
CA ARG A 351 8.21 -12.56 -20.41
C ARG A 351 6.70 -12.53 -20.20
N VAL A 352 6.20 -13.03 -19.07
CA VAL A 352 4.76 -12.98 -18.76
C VAL A 352 4.31 -11.54 -18.46
N ALA A 353 5.17 -10.75 -17.82
CA ALA A 353 4.90 -9.36 -17.43
C ALA A 353 4.47 -8.46 -18.61
N SER A 354 5.00 -8.69 -19.82
CA SER A 354 4.61 -7.92 -21.01
C SER A 354 3.17 -8.15 -21.46
N TYR A 355 2.51 -9.19 -20.95
CA TYR A 355 1.11 -9.53 -21.26
C TYR A 355 0.14 -9.18 -20.12
N ILE A 356 0.64 -8.67 -18.99
CA ILE A 356 -0.20 -8.25 -17.88
C ILE A 356 -0.89 -6.92 -18.25
N PRO A 357 -2.24 -6.84 -18.22
CA PRO A 357 -2.96 -5.62 -18.59
C PRO A 357 -2.70 -4.48 -17.60
N SER A 358 -2.60 -3.26 -18.13
CA SER A 358 -2.60 -2.03 -17.34
C SER A 358 -4.02 -1.65 -16.91
N ARG A 359 -4.19 -1.16 -15.68
CA ARG A 359 -5.48 -0.75 -15.08
C ARG A 359 -5.56 0.72 -14.67
N ARG A 360 -4.42 1.41 -14.64
CA ARG A 360 -4.34 2.83 -14.32
C ARG A 360 -3.30 3.47 -15.22
N LYS A 361 -3.58 4.70 -15.67
CA LYS A 361 -2.57 5.54 -16.33
C LYS A 361 -1.48 5.90 -15.33
N ARG A 362 -0.43 5.10 -15.30
CA ARG A 362 0.82 5.42 -14.60
C ARG A 362 1.87 5.76 -15.63
N LYS A 363 2.77 6.70 -15.32
CA LYS A 363 4.00 6.83 -16.10
C LYS A 363 4.79 5.55 -15.88
N LEU A 364 5.08 4.82 -16.97
CA LEU A 364 5.90 3.62 -16.91
C LEU A 364 7.25 4.01 -16.32
N HIS A 365 7.60 3.43 -15.17
CA HIS A 365 8.96 3.44 -14.63
C HIS A 365 9.85 2.45 -15.42
N VAL A 366 9.79 2.53 -16.75
CA VAL A 366 10.65 1.78 -17.68
C VAL A 366 11.31 2.81 -18.59
N GLY A 367 12.64 2.85 -18.61
CA GLY A 367 13.42 3.90 -19.29
C GLY A 367 13.86 5.03 -18.36
N LEU A 368 14.04 6.24 -18.89
CA LEU A 368 14.70 7.41 -18.26
C LEU A 368 14.13 7.83 -16.89
N PHE A 369 12.94 7.35 -16.50
CA PHE A 369 12.16 7.75 -15.33
C PHE A 369 11.87 6.58 -14.36
N GLY A 370 12.48 5.41 -14.56
CA GLY A 370 12.22 4.21 -13.78
C GLY A 370 13.23 3.89 -12.70
N TYR A 371 12.76 3.59 -11.48
CA TYR A 371 13.55 2.81 -10.51
C TYR A 371 13.33 1.33 -10.79
N SER A 372 14.28 0.71 -11.49
CA SER A 372 14.31 -0.75 -11.58
C SER A 372 14.74 -1.32 -10.24
N ARG A 373 13.93 -2.20 -9.66
CA ARG A 373 14.35 -2.96 -8.48
C ARG A 373 15.32 -4.03 -8.95
N ASN A 374 16.60 -3.75 -8.77
CA ASN A 374 17.65 -4.70 -9.06
C ASN A 374 17.74 -5.69 -7.89
N MET A 375 17.27 -6.93 -8.09
CA MET A 375 17.56 -8.03 -7.17
C MET A 375 18.79 -8.76 -7.67
N GLY A 376 19.96 -8.31 -7.20
CA GLY A 376 21.25 -8.83 -7.67
C GLY A 376 21.49 -8.45 -9.14
N ALA A 377 21.68 -9.45 -10.01
CA ALA A 377 21.96 -9.25 -11.43
C ALA A 377 20.70 -9.14 -12.31
N VAL A 378 19.50 -9.31 -11.76
CA VAL A 378 18.25 -9.35 -12.53
C VAL A 378 17.27 -8.26 -12.08
N SER A 379 16.62 -7.63 -13.06
CA SER A 379 15.53 -6.68 -12.85
C SER A 379 14.20 -7.43 -12.81
N LEU A 380 13.44 -7.24 -11.75
CA LEU A 380 12.06 -7.73 -11.65
C LEU A 380 11.06 -6.58 -11.80
N PRO A 381 9.85 -6.88 -12.34
CA PRO A 381 8.75 -5.94 -12.33
C PRO A 381 8.31 -5.55 -10.91
N ARG A 382 7.35 -4.62 -10.82
CA ARG A 382 6.71 -4.24 -9.55
C ARG A 382 5.91 -5.41 -8.95
N ALA A 383 5.61 -5.32 -7.65
CA ALA A 383 4.99 -6.41 -6.90
C ALA A 383 3.68 -6.96 -7.50
N ILE A 384 2.78 -6.09 -7.96
CA ILE A 384 1.54 -6.52 -8.65
C ILE A 384 1.88 -7.33 -9.89
N THR A 385 2.79 -6.85 -10.73
CA THR A 385 3.15 -7.52 -11.98
C THR A 385 3.89 -8.84 -11.75
N VAL A 386 4.79 -8.91 -10.76
CA VAL A 386 5.46 -10.16 -10.36
C VAL A 386 4.44 -11.19 -9.89
N THR A 387 3.53 -10.77 -9.01
CA THR A 387 2.48 -11.66 -8.46
C THR A 387 1.55 -12.12 -9.57
N ALA A 388 1.06 -11.20 -10.41
CA ALA A 388 0.21 -11.52 -11.55
C ALA A 388 0.87 -12.49 -12.53
N ALA A 389 2.16 -12.30 -12.83
CA ALA A 389 2.91 -13.17 -13.72
C ALA A 389 3.02 -14.60 -13.16
N LEU A 390 3.45 -14.72 -11.91
CA LEU A 390 3.66 -16.00 -11.23
C LEU A 390 2.36 -16.78 -11.02
N TYR A 391 1.29 -16.10 -10.58
CA TYR A 391 -0.04 -16.71 -10.50
C TYR A 391 -0.57 -17.16 -11.86
N SER A 392 -0.32 -16.40 -12.93
CA SER A 392 -0.83 -16.73 -14.27
C SER A 392 -0.20 -17.99 -14.86
N ILE A 393 1.03 -18.33 -14.48
CA ILE A 393 1.68 -19.61 -14.85
C ILE A 393 1.48 -20.71 -13.80
N GLY A 394 0.65 -20.46 -12.78
CA GLY A 394 0.34 -21.44 -11.75
C GLY A 394 1.49 -21.71 -10.77
N ILE A 395 2.32 -20.71 -10.49
CA ILE A 395 3.39 -20.80 -9.48
C ILE A 395 3.18 -19.69 -8.45
N PRO A 396 2.23 -19.85 -7.51
CA PRO A 396 1.99 -18.88 -6.46
C PRO A 396 3.32 -18.58 -5.71
N PRO A 397 3.77 -17.32 -5.59
CA PRO A 397 5.09 -17.02 -5.04
C PRO A 397 5.26 -17.36 -3.55
N GLU A 398 4.17 -17.58 -2.83
CA GLU A 398 4.10 -17.95 -1.41
C GLU A 398 4.84 -19.25 -1.10
N ILE A 399 4.88 -20.18 -2.06
CA ILE A 399 5.51 -21.50 -1.90
C ILE A 399 7.04 -21.45 -2.00
N LEU A 400 7.58 -20.36 -2.54
CA LEU A 400 9.01 -20.24 -2.80
C LEU A 400 9.77 -20.06 -1.48
N GLY A 401 10.94 -20.70 -1.40
CA GLY A 401 11.84 -20.68 -0.24
C GLY A 401 11.44 -21.63 0.90
N LEU A 402 10.26 -22.27 0.87
CA LEU A 402 9.80 -23.15 1.96
C LEU A 402 10.76 -24.31 2.25
N ASN A 403 11.43 -24.84 1.22
CA ASN A 403 12.37 -25.96 1.34
C ASN A 403 13.68 -25.62 2.07
N VAL A 404 13.93 -24.33 2.35
CA VAL A 404 15.13 -23.85 3.06
C VAL A 404 14.90 -23.82 4.58
N LEU A 405 13.64 -23.84 5.01
CA LEU A 405 13.28 -23.82 6.42
C LEU A 405 13.54 -25.18 7.06
N THR A 406 14.24 -25.17 8.19
CA THR A 406 14.40 -26.35 9.04
C THR A 406 13.12 -26.64 9.82
N GLU A 407 13.01 -27.81 10.45
CA GLU A 407 11.87 -28.13 11.34
C GLU A 407 11.70 -27.07 12.44
N LYS A 408 12.79 -26.61 13.05
CA LYS A 408 12.75 -25.54 14.07
C LYS A 408 12.28 -24.20 13.50
N ASP A 409 12.66 -23.88 12.27
CA ASP A 409 12.20 -22.66 11.62
C ASP A 409 10.70 -22.74 11.33
N ARG A 410 10.24 -23.91 10.91
CA ARG A 410 8.83 -24.17 10.68
C ARG A 410 8.03 -24.03 11.97
N ASP A 411 8.47 -24.62 13.08
CA ASP A 411 7.80 -24.49 14.38
C ASP A 411 7.67 -23.01 14.77
N PHE A 412 8.77 -22.25 14.67
CA PHE A 412 8.76 -20.81 14.93
C PHE A 412 7.78 -20.05 14.02
N VAL A 413 7.72 -20.38 12.73
CA VAL A 413 6.78 -19.78 11.79
C VAL A 413 5.35 -20.13 12.14
N MET A 414 5.04 -21.37 12.50
CA MET A 414 3.66 -21.77 12.89
C MET A 414 3.21 -21.04 14.16
N ASP A 415 4.14 -20.79 15.10
CA ASP A 415 3.85 -20.05 16.34
C ASP A 415 3.65 -18.54 16.08
N ASN A 416 4.38 -17.97 15.12
CA ASN A 416 4.44 -16.52 14.90
C ASN A 416 3.70 -16.04 13.64
N TYR A 417 3.25 -16.93 12.76
CA TYR A 417 2.41 -16.64 11.59
C TYR A 417 1.17 -17.54 11.66
N ARG A 418 0.13 -17.02 12.33
CA ARG A 418 -1.01 -17.79 12.81
C ARG A 418 -1.81 -18.44 11.69
N TYR A 419 -1.88 -17.78 10.53
CA TYR A 419 -2.66 -18.23 9.38
C TYR A 419 -1.79 -18.64 8.19
N ILE A 420 -0.53 -19.06 8.41
CA ILE A 420 0.35 -19.50 7.31
C ILE A 420 -0.26 -20.66 6.52
N THR A 421 -0.88 -21.63 7.19
CA THR A 421 -1.52 -22.77 6.52
C THR A 421 -2.71 -22.32 5.69
N ASP A 422 -3.55 -21.42 6.21
CA ASP A 422 -4.68 -20.85 5.46
C ASP A 422 -4.21 -20.03 4.25
N ASP A 423 -3.17 -19.22 4.42
CA ASP A 423 -2.62 -18.41 3.34
C ASP A 423 -1.94 -19.26 2.26
N LEU A 424 -1.25 -20.35 2.65
CA LEU A 424 -0.71 -21.34 1.72
C LEU A 424 -1.82 -22.13 1.03
N ALA A 425 -2.90 -22.49 1.73
CA ALA A 425 -4.05 -23.16 1.12
C ALA A 425 -4.70 -22.26 0.06
N ASP A 426 -4.97 -20.99 0.40
CA ASP A 426 -5.51 -20.01 -0.53
C ASP A 426 -4.62 -19.82 -1.76
N ALA A 427 -3.30 -19.75 -1.57
CA ALA A 427 -2.34 -19.65 -2.67
C ALA A 427 -2.33 -20.93 -3.53
N CYS A 428 -2.27 -22.10 -2.89
CA CYS A 428 -2.15 -23.39 -3.56
C CYS A 428 -3.42 -23.81 -4.32
N ARG A 429 -4.58 -23.19 -4.06
CA ARG A 429 -5.74 -23.27 -4.95
C ARG A 429 -5.42 -22.84 -6.38
N PHE A 430 -4.38 -22.04 -6.58
CA PHE A 430 -3.95 -21.54 -7.89
C PHE A 430 -2.62 -22.13 -8.36
N LEU A 431 -2.07 -23.12 -7.63
CA LEU A 431 -0.89 -23.87 -8.03
C LEU A 431 -1.20 -24.79 -9.21
N ASN A 432 -0.27 -24.87 -10.17
CA ASN A 432 -0.22 -25.92 -11.16
C ASN A 432 0.91 -26.90 -10.78
N PRO A 433 0.60 -28.06 -10.15
CA PRO A 433 1.61 -29.02 -9.71
C PRO A 433 2.38 -29.66 -10.88
N ASP A 434 1.86 -29.55 -12.10
CA ASP A 434 2.45 -30.06 -13.34
C ASP A 434 3.26 -29.02 -14.10
N SER A 435 3.39 -27.80 -13.58
CA SER A 435 4.22 -26.76 -14.19
C SER A 435 5.67 -27.21 -14.31
N THR A 436 6.26 -27.00 -15.49
CA THR A 436 7.67 -27.36 -15.74
C THR A 436 8.66 -26.43 -15.02
N TYR A 437 8.17 -25.30 -14.51
CA TYR A 437 8.94 -24.29 -13.81
C TYR A 437 8.82 -24.38 -12.28
N LEU A 438 7.99 -25.28 -11.75
CA LEU A 438 7.87 -25.51 -10.31
C LEU A 438 9.18 -26.15 -9.78
N PRO A 439 9.90 -25.51 -8.84
CA PRO A 439 11.14 -26.08 -8.31
C PRO A 439 10.92 -27.43 -7.63
N ALA A 440 11.73 -28.44 -7.97
CA ALA A 440 11.58 -29.81 -7.48
C ALA A 440 11.65 -29.92 -5.95
N ASP A 441 12.56 -29.18 -5.32
CA ASP A 441 12.71 -29.16 -3.86
C ASP A 441 11.47 -28.56 -3.16
N VAL A 442 10.84 -27.56 -3.78
CA VAL A 442 9.59 -26.96 -3.29
C VAL A 442 8.44 -27.96 -3.45
N LYS A 443 8.33 -28.63 -4.61
CA LYS A 443 7.32 -29.68 -4.84
C LYS A 443 7.40 -30.79 -3.79
N LYS A 444 8.62 -31.13 -3.33
CA LYS A 444 8.84 -32.17 -2.33
C LYS A 444 8.41 -31.76 -0.92
N ILE A 445 8.64 -30.50 -0.52
CA ILE A 445 8.32 -30.02 0.84
C ILE A 445 6.86 -29.57 0.98
N LEU A 446 6.19 -29.21 -0.11
CA LEU A 446 4.83 -28.65 -0.09
C LEU A 446 3.81 -29.48 0.71
N PRO A 447 3.74 -30.82 0.58
CA PRO A 447 2.80 -31.64 1.35
C PRO A 447 3.01 -31.56 2.86
N ASP A 448 4.21 -31.18 3.32
CA ASP A 448 4.47 -31.01 4.73
C ASP A 448 3.74 -29.76 5.26
N TRP A 449 3.50 -28.74 4.42
CA TRP A 449 2.91 -27.46 4.81
C TRP A 449 1.40 -27.36 4.58
N VAL A 450 0.89 -27.96 3.51
CA VAL A 450 -0.49 -27.75 3.05
C VAL A 450 -0.99 -28.92 2.21
N ASP A 451 -2.26 -29.26 2.39
CA ASP A 451 -2.97 -30.20 1.53
C ASP A 451 -3.32 -29.53 0.19
N LEU A 452 -2.86 -30.13 -0.91
CA LEU A 452 -3.04 -29.54 -2.24
C LEU A 452 -4.44 -29.85 -2.81
N ASP A 453 -5.23 -28.80 -3.03
CA ASP A 453 -6.51 -28.84 -3.77
C ASP A 453 -6.57 -27.73 -4.84
N PRO A 454 -5.83 -27.87 -5.96
CA PRO A 454 -5.82 -26.87 -7.02
C PRO A 454 -7.17 -26.72 -7.73
N HIS A 455 -7.57 -25.48 -8.02
CA HIS A 455 -8.78 -25.17 -8.78
C HIS A 455 -8.64 -25.68 -10.23
N PRO A 456 -9.47 -26.64 -10.68
CA PRO A 456 -9.25 -27.34 -11.96
C PRO A 456 -9.19 -26.40 -13.17
N GLU A 457 -10.08 -25.41 -13.22
CA GLU A 457 -10.11 -24.45 -14.34
C GLU A 457 -8.89 -23.54 -14.38
N HIS A 458 -8.39 -23.09 -13.21
CA HIS A 458 -7.19 -22.25 -13.14
C HIS A 458 -5.95 -23.07 -13.51
N MET A 459 -5.85 -24.31 -13.02
CA MET A 459 -4.79 -25.24 -13.38
C MET A 459 -4.74 -25.47 -14.90
N ALA A 460 -5.89 -25.72 -15.54
CA ALA A 460 -5.97 -25.87 -16.99
C ALA A 460 -5.53 -24.59 -17.75
N LEU A 461 -5.98 -23.41 -17.31
CA LEU A 461 -5.59 -22.12 -17.91
C LEU A 461 -4.10 -21.82 -17.73
N SER A 462 -3.56 -22.00 -16.53
CA SER A 462 -2.14 -21.77 -16.25
C SER A 462 -1.23 -22.65 -17.10
N GLY A 463 -1.60 -23.92 -17.32
CA GLY A 463 -0.87 -24.80 -18.25
C GLY A 463 -0.95 -24.36 -19.71
N GLN A 464 -2.06 -23.73 -20.14
CA GLN A 464 -2.18 -23.14 -21.49
C GLN A 464 -1.31 -21.88 -21.61
N ILE A 465 -1.33 -21.02 -20.59
CA ILE A 465 -0.49 -19.81 -20.53
C ILE A 465 0.99 -20.19 -20.57
N GLU A 466 1.43 -21.15 -19.75
CA GLU A 466 2.82 -21.64 -19.72
C GLU A 466 3.26 -22.12 -21.10
N LYS A 467 2.43 -22.93 -21.78
CA LYS A 467 2.73 -23.42 -23.13
C LYS A 467 2.80 -22.29 -24.15
N ALA A 468 1.84 -21.36 -24.13
CA ALA A 468 1.79 -20.24 -25.07
C ALA A 468 2.99 -19.30 -24.90
N VAL A 469 3.36 -18.96 -23.66
CA VAL A 469 4.51 -18.11 -23.33
C VAL A 469 5.84 -18.78 -23.69
N THR A 470 5.93 -20.10 -23.55
CA THR A 470 7.11 -20.88 -23.97
C THR A 470 7.22 -20.97 -25.49
N ALA A 471 6.09 -21.12 -26.18
CA ALA A 471 6.01 -21.21 -27.65
C ALA A 471 5.99 -19.84 -28.36
N CYS A 472 6.10 -18.73 -27.64
CA CYS A 472 5.98 -17.36 -28.15
C CYS A 472 4.68 -17.11 -28.94
N GLN A 473 3.57 -17.73 -28.53
CA GLN A 473 2.25 -17.51 -29.10
C GLN A 473 1.58 -16.32 -28.39
N ILE A 474 1.35 -15.23 -29.11
CA ILE A 474 1.12 -13.89 -28.53
C ILE A 474 -0.37 -13.56 -28.39
N ASP A 475 -1.19 -13.97 -29.36
CA ASP A 475 -2.49 -13.35 -29.63
C ASP A 475 -3.60 -13.63 -28.60
N SER A 476 -3.38 -14.53 -27.63
CA SER A 476 -4.41 -14.91 -26.62
C SER A 476 -3.92 -14.93 -25.17
N VAL A 477 -2.63 -14.63 -24.91
CA VAL A 477 -2.04 -14.77 -23.57
C VAL A 477 -2.66 -13.78 -22.58
N GLN A 478 -2.86 -12.53 -23.00
CA GLN A 478 -3.48 -11.50 -22.16
C GLN A 478 -4.91 -11.87 -21.75
N ASP A 479 -5.73 -12.40 -22.66
CA ASP A 479 -7.10 -12.82 -22.37
C ASP A 479 -7.13 -14.01 -21.40
N MET A 480 -6.22 -14.98 -21.58
CA MET A 480 -6.07 -16.10 -20.64
C MET A 480 -5.66 -15.62 -19.25
N ILE A 481 -4.75 -14.65 -19.16
CA ILE A 481 -4.34 -14.01 -17.90
C ILE A 481 -5.52 -13.33 -17.21
N ILE A 482 -6.36 -12.60 -17.96
CA ILE A 482 -7.56 -11.94 -17.42
C ILE A 482 -8.55 -12.99 -16.90
N ARG A 483 -8.78 -14.08 -17.65
CA ARG A 483 -9.66 -15.19 -17.23
C ARG A 483 -9.14 -15.87 -15.97
N ALA A 484 -7.84 -16.15 -15.89
CA ALA A 484 -7.20 -16.69 -14.68
C ALA A 484 -7.33 -15.70 -13.50
N GLY A 485 -7.17 -14.39 -13.77
CA GLY A 485 -7.45 -13.30 -12.85
C GLY A 485 -8.86 -13.32 -12.29
N ALA A 486 -9.87 -13.50 -13.15
CA ALA A 486 -11.27 -13.52 -12.74
C ALA A 486 -11.58 -14.69 -11.80
N ILE A 487 -10.97 -15.87 -12.03
CA ILE A 487 -11.11 -17.04 -11.14
C ILE A 487 -10.53 -16.73 -9.75
N ARG A 488 -9.35 -16.09 -9.70
CA ARG A 488 -8.69 -15.76 -8.43
C ARG A 488 -9.19 -14.48 -7.76
N LYS A 489 -10.00 -13.67 -8.46
CA LYS A 489 -10.52 -12.36 -8.01
C LYS A 489 -9.45 -11.31 -7.71
N PHE A 490 -8.31 -11.39 -8.38
CA PHE A 490 -7.26 -10.37 -8.36
C PHE A 490 -6.36 -10.52 -9.57
N LEU A 491 -5.78 -9.41 -10.04
CA LEU A 491 -4.77 -9.51 -11.10
C LEU A 491 -3.45 -9.96 -10.51
N GLY A 492 -2.98 -9.27 -9.45
CA GLY A 492 -1.70 -9.49 -8.80
C GLY A 492 -1.57 -8.87 -7.42
#